data_AF-A0AAV9HTF2-F1
#
_entry.id   AF-A0AAV9HTF2-F1
#
_cell.length_a   1.000
_cell.length_b   1.000
_cell.length_c   1.000
_cell.angle_alpha   90.00
_cell.angle_beta   90.00
_cell.angle_gamma   90.00
#
_symmetry.space_group_name_H-M   'P 1'
#
loop_
_entity.id
_entity.type
_entity.pdbx_description
1 polymer ?
#
loop_
_entity_poly.entity_id
_entity_poly.type
_entity_poly.pdbx_seq_one_letter_code
_entity_poly.pdbx_strand_id
1 'polypeptide(L)'
;MTNLKSLIVAAAAISLPAAAADFTNSFEGVTAGSDLSLAWATAAAAQNDHPLCITAQVIDRGEDGAKANAYKVNVTTSVTGNSFTWTGVPYPLRRVKGGLYQVEVRDCSGAATSSSSPVLAKSPFFGIEEEEEEGATEDGPAPTSSSPSSPKPSSSGPPAINKTALGIGLGVAIGVPSLAALAVVGWCFRKRQKKAAEERRRARRRDFVIY
;
A
#
# COMPACT_ATOMS: atom_id res chain seq x y z
N MET A 1 -47.05 -5.53 -41.74
CA MET A 1 -47.29 -5.41 -40.28
C MET A 1 -46.11 -6.05 -39.55
N THR A 2 -45.05 -5.28 -39.26
CA THR A 2 -43.81 -5.75 -38.62
C THR A 2 -43.70 -5.10 -37.24
N ASN A 3 -43.85 -5.89 -36.18
CA ASN A 3 -43.71 -5.41 -34.80
C ASN A 3 -42.24 -5.46 -34.38
N LEU A 4 -41.62 -4.29 -34.26
CA LEU A 4 -40.25 -4.08 -33.81
C LEU A 4 -40.19 -4.20 -32.29
N LYS A 5 -39.67 -5.31 -31.77
CA LYS A 5 -39.40 -5.49 -30.34
C LYS A 5 -38.17 -4.66 -29.96
N SER A 6 -38.37 -3.57 -29.23
CA SER A 6 -37.29 -2.78 -28.62
C SER A 6 -36.56 -3.61 -27.56
N LEU A 7 -35.29 -3.91 -27.82
CA LEU A 7 -34.37 -4.52 -26.86
C LEU A 7 -33.56 -3.39 -26.21
N ILE A 8 -33.93 -2.97 -25.00
CA ILE A 8 -33.11 -2.05 -24.20
C ILE A 8 -32.04 -2.90 -23.52
N VAL A 9 -30.82 -2.89 -24.07
CA VAL A 9 -29.64 -3.47 -23.43
C VAL A 9 -29.13 -2.44 -22.42
N ALA A 10 -29.48 -2.61 -21.15
CA ALA A 10 -28.84 -1.87 -20.07
C ALA A 10 -27.43 -2.44 -19.86
N ALA A 11 -26.43 -1.81 -20.48
CA ALA A 11 -25.03 -2.07 -20.20
C ALA A 11 -24.72 -1.59 -18.78
N ALA A 12 -24.84 -2.49 -17.80
CA ALA A 12 -24.27 -2.27 -16.48
C ALA A 12 -22.75 -2.26 -16.64
N ALA A 13 -22.15 -1.06 -16.67
CA ALA A 13 -20.71 -0.91 -16.60
C ALA A 13 -20.24 -1.50 -15.26
N ILE A 14 -19.67 -2.70 -15.33
CA ILE A 14 -18.97 -3.32 -14.21
C ILE A 14 -17.71 -2.48 -14.00
N SER A 15 -17.80 -1.46 -13.16
CA SER A 15 -16.63 -0.72 -12.68
C SER A 15 -15.82 -1.70 -11.84
N LEU A 16 -14.79 -2.30 -12.45
CA LEU A 16 -13.78 -3.06 -11.73
C LEU A 16 -13.08 -2.09 -10.78
N PRO A 17 -12.88 -2.44 -9.50
CA PRO A 17 -12.07 -1.64 -8.61
C PRO A 17 -10.66 -1.59 -9.22
N ALA A 18 -10.21 -0.38 -9.59
CA ALA A 18 -8.83 -0.18 -9.99
C ALA A 18 -7.95 -0.55 -8.80
N ALA A 19 -7.19 -1.65 -8.93
CA ALA A 19 -6.19 -2.00 -7.93
C ALA A 19 -5.12 -0.90 -7.91
N ALA A 20 -4.67 -0.53 -6.72
CA ALA A 20 -3.51 0.34 -6.58
C ALA A 20 -2.31 -0.35 -7.24
N ALA A 21 -1.53 0.39 -8.02
CA ALA A 21 -0.29 -0.10 -8.60
C ALA A 21 0.75 -0.35 -7.52
N ASP A 22 1.65 -1.28 -7.78
CA ASP A 22 2.81 -1.49 -6.94
C ASP A 22 3.94 -0.54 -7.32
N PHE A 23 4.76 -0.21 -6.34
CA PHE A 23 6.05 0.42 -6.58
C PHE A 23 7.01 -0.58 -7.24
N THR A 24 7.84 -0.12 -8.16
CA THR A 24 8.83 -0.94 -8.87
C THR A 24 10.20 -0.96 -8.19
N ASN A 25 10.43 -0.07 -7.22
CA ASN A 25 11.66 0.00 -6.43
C ASN A 25 11.62 -0.94 -5.20
N SER A 26 12.80 -1.28 -4.68
CA SER A 26 12.94 -1.94 -3.38
C SER A 26 12.81 -0.92 -2.23
N PHE A 27 12.38 -1.40 -1.06
CA PHE A 27 12.31 -0.66 0.20
C PHE A 27 13.16 -1.33 1.30
N GLU A 28 14.12 -2.18 0.90
CA GLU A 28 15.06 -2.83 1.82
C GLU A 28 16.27 -1.93 2.08
N GLY A 29 16.80 -1.96 3.31
CA GLY A 29 18.01 -1.22 3.68
C GLY A 29 17.88 0.31 3.60
N VAL A 30 16.67 0.86 3.78
CA VAL A 30 16.47 2.32 3.77
C VAL A 30 17.10 2.90 5.02
N THR A 31 18.14 3.72 4.86
CA THR A 31 18.81 4.39 5.98
C THR A 31 18.24 5.78 6.19
N ALA A 32 18.23 6.26 7.43
CA ALA A 32 17.80 7.63 7.70
C ALA A 32 18.78 8.65 7.11
N GLY A 33 18.24 9.76 6.58
CA GLY A 33 19.00 10.78 5.87
C GLY A 33 19.26 10.45 4.39
N SER A 34 19.05 9.21 3.97
CA SER A 34 19.24 8.82 2.57
C SER A 34 18.13 9.32 1.62
N ASP A 35 18.42 9.24 0.32
CA ASP A 35 17.46 9.49 -0.74
C ASP A 35 16.79 8.18 -1.17
N LEU A 36 15.45 8.15 -1.14
CA LEU A 36 14.66 7.01 -1.58
C LEU A 36 14.00 7.30 -2.93
N SER A 37 14.42 6.56 -3.96
CA SER A 37 13.80 6.62 -5.28
C SER A 37 12.47 5.87 -5.28
N LEU A 38 11.39 6.57 -5.58
CA LEU A 38 10.04 6.05 -5.68
C LEU A 38 9.67 5.99 -7.16
N ALA A 39 9.39 4.79 -7.67
CA ALA A 39 8.89 4.59 -9.03
C ALA A 39 7.68 3.66 -9.00
N TRP A 40 6.65 3.95 -9.78
CA TRP A 40 5.42 3.16 -9.81
C TRP A 40 4.94 2.92 -11.23
N ALA A 41 4.22 1.82 -11.44
CA ALA A 41 3.58 1.57 -12.71
C ALA A 41 2.41 2.55 -12.90
N THR A 42 2.42 3.31 -13.99
CA THR A 42 1.29 4.15 -14.37
C THR A 42 0.13 3.24 -14.80
N ALA A 43 -0.87 3.09 -13.94
CA ALA A 43 -2.20 2.76 -14.44
C ALA A 43 -2.60 3.87 -15.42
N ALA A 44 -3.26 3.54 -16.54
CA ALA A 44 -3.63 4.48 -17.61
C ALA A 44 -4.35 5.78 -17.14
N ALA A 45 -4.84 5.82 -15.90
CA ALA A 45 -5.41 7.01 -15.26
C ALA A 45 -4.37 8.09 -14.86
N ALA A 46 -3.11 7.72 -14.59
CA ALA A 46 -2.03 8.63 -14.20
C ALA A 46 -1.31 9.30 -15.39
N GLN A 47 -1.77 9.03 -16.61
CA GLN A 47 -1.24 9.62 -17.85
C GLN A 47 -1.86 10.98 -18.19
N ASN A 48 -2.86 11.40 -17.41
CA ASN A 48 -3.45 12.72 -17.49
C ASN A 48 -2.63 13.69 -16.64
N ASP A 49 -2.46 14.94 -17.09
CA ASP A 49 -1.67 16.03 -16.50
C ASP A 49 -2.09 16.49 -15.08
N HIS A 50 -2.62 15.59 -14.25
CA HIS A 50 -3.06 15.87 -12.90
C HIS A 50 -1.88 15.76 -11.93
N PRO A 51 -1.68 16.74 -11.03
CA PRO A 51 -0.65 16.66 -10.01
C PRO A 51 -0.92 15.50 -9.06
N LEU A 52 0.12 14.72 -8.78
CA LEU A 52 0.10 13.61 -7.84
C LEU A 52 0.65 14.03 -6.47
N CYS A 53 0.08 13.43 -5.43
CA CYS A 53 0.40 13.67 -4.03
C CYS A 53 1.08 12.42 -3.49
N ILE A 54 2.24 12.59 -2.87
CA ILE A 54 2.94 11.51 -2.19
C ILE A 54 2.78 11.74 -0.70
N THR A 55 2.20 10.75 -0.04
CA THR A 55 2.00 10.76 1.40
C THR A 55 2.81 9.65 2.04
N ALA A 56 3.50 9.97 3.13
CA ALA A 56 4.18 9.00 3.96
C ALA A 56 3.43 8.85 5.26
N GLN A 57 3.40 7.63 5.79
CA GLN A 57 2.88 7.34 7.11
C GLN A 57 3.85 6.47 7.90
N VAL A 58 3.89 6.67 9.21
CA VAL A 58 4.62 5.82 10.16
C VAL A 58 3.67 5.29 11.21
N ILE A 59 3.77 3.98 11.47
CA ILE A 59 3.09 3.30 12.57
C ILE A 59 4.11 3.11 13.69
N ASP A 60 3.87 3.83 14.78
CA ASP A 60 4.61 3.78 16.03
C ASP A 60 3.93 2.77 16.94
N ARG A 61 4.51 1.57 17.02
CA ARG A 61 4.11 0.54 17.99
C ARG A 61 4.81 0.91 19.28
N GLY A 62 4.08 1.50 20.23
CA GLY A 62 4.66 1.90 21.51
C GLY A 62 5.34 0.70 22.20
N GLU A 63 6.19 0.97 23.21
CA GLU A 63 7.07 -0.03 23.84
C GLU A 63 6.34 -1.31 24.27
N ASP A 64 5.12 -1.18 24.78
CA ASP A 64 4.33 -2.32 25.28
C ASP A 64 3.58 -3.09 24.17
N GLY A 65 3.63 -2.64 22.92
CA GLY A 65 2.91 -3.21 21.76
C GLY A 65 1.37 -3.11 21.83
N ALA A 66 0.80 -2.70 22.97
CA ALA A 66 -0.62 -2.62 23.21
C ALA A 66 -1.30 -1.39 22.56
N LYS A 67 -0.51 -0.37 22.18
CA LYS A 67 -0.99 0.85 21.52
C LYS A 67 -0.14 1.11 20.28
N ALA A 68 -0.82 1.48 19.19
CA ALA A 68 -0.18 1.93 17.97
C ALA A 68 -0.67 3.33 17.62
N ASN A 69 0.26 4.26 17.40
CA ASN A 69 -0.04 5.58 16.87
C ASN A 69 0.34 5.61 15.38
N ALA A 70 -0.49 6.23 14.56
CA ALA A 70 -0.20 6.42 13.14
C ALA A 70 -0.08 7.92 12.85
N TYR A 71 1.04 8.30 12.24
CA TYR A 71 1.28 9.66 11.78
C TYR A 71 1.38 9.65 10.27
N LYS A 72 0.66 10.56 9.60
CA LYS A 72 0.63 10.67 8.14
C LYS A 72 0.86 12.11 7.73
N VAL A 73 1.73 12.31 6.75
CA VAL A 73 2.07 13.63 6.21
C VAL A 73 2.23 13.56 4.70
N ASN A 74 2.09 14.72 4.05
CA ASN A 74 2.41 14.87 2.65
C ASN A 74 3.91 15.09 2.52
N VAL A 75 4.59 14.23 1.76
CA VAL A 75 5.98 14.42 1.36
C VAL A 75 6.04 15.49 0.26
N THR A 76 5.11 15.41 -0.69
CA THR A 76 4.93 16.39 -1.76
C THR A 76 3.48 16.37 -2.25
N THR A 77 3.01 17.49 -2.79
CA THR A 77 1.63 17.68 -3.26
C THR A 77 1.54 17.98 -4.75
N SER A 78 2.66 17.92 -5.48
CA SER A 78 2.69 18.24 -6.90
C SER A 78 3.82 17.50 -7.60
N VAL A 79 3.59 16.22 -7.88
CA VAL A 79 4.46 15.40 -8.72
C VAL A 79 3.80 15.16 -10.06
N THR A 80 4.57 15.33 -11.13
CA THR A 80 4.17 14.95 -12.49
C THR A 80 4.98 13.75 -12.93
N GLY A 81 4.32 12.78 -13.57
CA GLY A 81 4.96 11.55 -14.04
C GLY A 81 4.83 10.37 -13.08
N ASN A 82 5.78 9.45 -13.14
CA ASN A 82 5.71 8.12 -12.51
C ASN A 82 6.89 7.81 -11.58
N SER A 83 7.69 8.82 -11.27
CA SER A 83 8.84 8.71 -10.38
C SER A 83 9.02 9.98 -9.54
N PHE A 84 9.61 9.81 -8.36
CA PHE A 84 9.94 10.87 -7.43
C PHE A 84 11.07 10.43 -6.51
N THR A 85 11.99 11.34 -6.19
CA THR A 85 13.03 11.07 -5.19
C THR A 85 12.65 11.73 -3.87
N TRP A 86 12.41 10.91 -2.85
CA TRP A 86 12.19 11.38 -1.49
C TRP A 86 13.54 11.59 -0.81
N THR A 87 13.95 12.85 -0.67
CA THR A 87 15.23 13.22 -0.08
C THR A 87 15.16 13.29 1.45
N GLY A 88 16.23 12.88 2.13
CA GLY A 88 16.35 13.00 3.58
C GLY A 88 15.34 12.17 4.37
N VAL A 89 15.08 10.93 3.95
CA VAL A 89 14.09 10.04 4.57
C VAL A 89 14.35 9.89 6.09
N PRO A 90 13.36 10.00 7.00
CA PRO A 90 11.92 10.13 6.75
C PRO A 90 11.38 11.57 6.79
N TYR A 91 12.18 12.62 6.67
CA TYR A 91 11.66 14.00 6.72
C TYR A 91 10.58 14.22 5.63
N PRO A 92 9.40 14.81 5.93
CA PRO A 92 9.04 15.57 7.12
C PRO A 92 8.38 14.76 8.25
N LEU A 93 8.29 13.44 8.14
CA LEU A 93 7.90 12.62 9.29
C LEU A 93 8.98 12.65 10.36
N ARG A 94 8.55 12.60 11.62
CA ARG A 94 9.47 12.29 12.72
C ARG A 94 10.00 10.87 12.52
N ARG A 95 11.29 10.69 12.80
CA ARG A 95 11.87 9.36 12.91
C ARG A 95 11.36 8.67 14.17
N VAL A 96 10.89 7.45 14.02
CA VAL A 96 10.47 6.54 15.10
C VAL A 96 11.32 5.27 14.99
N LYS A 97 12.05 4.94 16.07
CA LYS A 97 12.87 3.73 16.16
C LYS A 97 11.98 2.48 16.12
N GLY A 98 12.28 1.55 15.22
CA GLY A 98 11.43 0.38 14.98
C GLY A 98 10.05 0.68 14.38
N GLY A 99 9.80 1.92 13.93
CA GLY A 99 8.56 2.30 13.27
C GLY A 99 8.39 1.62 11.91
N LEU A 100 7.14 1.34 11.53
CA LEU A 100 6.81 0.83 10.21
C LEU A 100 6.34 1.96 9.31
N TYR A 101 7.10 2.23 8.26
CA TYR A 101 6.83 3.28 7.30
C TYR A 101 6.09 2.71 6.08
N GLN A 102 5.27 3.54 5.46
CA GLN A 102 4.58 3.22 4.21
C GLN A 102 4.37 4.49 3.42
N VAL A 103 4.48 4.38 2.09
CA VAL A 103 4.29 5.48 1.16
C VAL A 103 3.11 5.17 0.24
N GLU A 104 2.31 6.19 -0.04
CA GLU A 104 1.17 6.12 -0.94
C GLU A 104 1.20 7.27 -1.94
N VAL A 105 0.94 6.97 -3.22
CA VAL A 105 0.70 7.96 -4.27
C VAL A 105 -0.81 8.11 -4.47
N ARG A 106 -1.29 9.34 -4.54
CA ARG A 106 -2.71 9.68 -4.70
C ARG A 106 -2.87 10.80 -5.73
N ASP A 107 -4.06 10.90 -6.30
CA ASP A 107 -4.44 12.06 -7.12
C ASP A 107 -4.72 13.30 -6.24
N CYS A 108 -4.12 14.44 -6.56
CA CYS A 108 -4.37 15.72 -5.88
C CYS A 108 -5.50 16.55 -6.51
N SER A 109 -6.05 16.16 -7.66
CA SER A 109 -6.98 16.98 -8.45
C SER A 109 -8.36 17.18 -7.79
N GLY A 110 -8.66 16.46 -6.71
CA GLY A 110 -9.87 16.65 -5.90
C GLY A 110 -9.71 17.72 -4.84
N ALA A 111 -10.64 18.68 -4.80
CA ALA A 111 -10.71 19.70 -3.76
C ALA A 111 -10.65 19.06 -2.36
N ALA A 112 -9.60 19.43 -1.62
CA ALA A 112 -9.35 19.16 -0.20
C ALA A 112 -9.12 17.69 0.19
N THR A 113 -7.86 17.36 0.52
CA THR A 113 -7.39 16.79 1.81
C THR A 113 -8.27 15.77 2.54
N SER A 114 -9.11 15.04 1.82
CA SER A 114 -10.01 14.05 2.35
C SER A 114 -9.50 12.68 1.93
N SER A 115 -9.52 11.75 2.87
CA SER A 115 -9.08 10.36 2.73
C SER A 115 -9.76 9.57 1.61
N SER A 116 -10.62 10.21 0.80
CA SER A 116 -11.43 9.64 -0.27
C SER A 116 -10.77 9.62 -1.64
N SER A 117 -9.66 10.34 -1.87
CA SER A 117 -8.93 10.22 -3.15
C SER A 117 -8.37 8.80 -3.31
N PRO A 118 -8.54 8.16 -4.48
CA PRO A 118 -8.08 6.80 -4.72
C PRO A 118 -6.55 6.71 -4.55
N VAL A 119 -6.10 5.60 -3.97
CA VAL A 119 -4.67 5.28 -3.89
C VAL A 119 -4.25 4.72 -5.23
N LEU A 120 -3.32 5.42 -5.89
CA LEU A 120 -2.79 5.04 -7.19
C LEU A 120 -1.62 4.06 -7.06
N ALA A 121 -0.78 4.24 -6.05
CA ALA A 121 0.28 3.30 -5.73
C ALA A 121 0.53 3.21 -4.23
N LYS A 122 0.98 2.05 -3.75
CA LYS A 122 1.18 1.79 -2.31
C LYS A 122 2.38 0.89 -2.05
N SER A 123 3.25 1.30 -1.14
CA SER A 123 4.43 0.51 -0.78
C SER A 123 4.06 -0.60 0.22
N PRO A 124 4.83 -1.69 0.30
CA PRO A 124 4.84 -2.50 1.52
C PRO A 124 5.25 -1.66 2.73
N PHE A 125 5.01 -2.19 3.93
CA PHE A 125 5.59 -1.60 5.14
C PHE A 125 7.10 -1.87 5.16
N PHE A 126 7.90 -0.87 5.50
CA PHE A 126 9.35 -0.98 5.59
C PHE A 126 9.89 -0.28 6.84
N GLY A 127 11.08 -0.70 7.28
CA GLY A 127 11.81 -0.07 8.38
C GLY A 127 12.81 0.96 7.85
N ILE A 128 13.25 1.86 8.73
CA ILE A 128 14.35 2.79 8.44
C ILE A 128 15.48 2.55 9.43
N GLU A 129 16.64 2.18 8.91
CA GLU A 129 17.83 1.82 9.66
C GLU A 129 18.58 3.06 10.15
N GLU A 130 19.20 2.93 11.33
CA GLU A 130 20.15 3.91 11.86
C GLU A 130 21.43 3.78 11.06
N GLU A 131 21.90 4.90 10.49
CA GLU A 131 23.30 4.99 10.14
C GLU A 131 24.03 4.89 11.48
N GLU A 132 24.63 3.73 11.73
CA GLU A 132 25.52 3.59 12.87
C GLU A 132 26.60 4.65 12.65
N GLU A 133 26.58 5.71 13.45
CA GLU A 133 27.76 6.54 13.61
C GLU A 133 28.84 5.57 14.11
N GLU A 134 29.68 5.07 13.20
CA GLU A 134 30.93 4.41 13.55
C GLU A 134 31.61 5.37 14.50
N GLY A 135 31.63 5.02 15.79
CA GLY A 135 32.17 5.85 16.84
C GLY A 135 33.56 6.27 16.40
N ALA A 136 33.70 7.55 16.09
CA ALA A 136 34.97 8.19 15.87
C ALA A 136 35.77 7.97 17.15
N THR A 137 36.63 6.95 17.12
CA THR A 137 37.65 6.78 18.14
C THR A 137 38.65 7.90 17.85
N GLU A 138 38.43 9.06 18.46
CA GLU A 138 39.39 10.15 18.51
C GLU A 138 40.60 9.68 19.32
N ASP A 139 41.62 9.17 18.62
CA ASP A 139 43.02 9.20 19.05
C ASP A 139 43.85 9.59 17.80
N GLY A 140 44.30 10.85 17.73
CA GLY A 140 45.20 11.33 16.66
C GLY A 140 46.68 10.97 16.92
N PRO A 141 47.67 11.55 16.19
CA PRO A 141 47.79 11.88 14.77
C PRO A 141 48.80 10.96 14.01
N ALA A 142 48.81 11.01 12.67
CA ALA A 142 49.56 10.21 11.68
C ALA A 142 51.11 10.38 11.69
N PRO A 143 51.94 9.86 10.72
CA PRO A 143 51.77 8.84 9.65
C PRO A 143 52.96 7.83 9.52
N THR A 144 52.81 6.64 8.90
CA THR A 144 53.91 6.03 8.09
C THR A 144 53.49 4.85 7.18
N SER A 145 53.69 5.09 5.88
CA SER A 145 54.12 4.22 4.77
C SER A 145 54.26 2.68 4.91
N SER A 146 53.89 2.04 3.77
CA SER A 146 54.43 0.82 3.11
C SER A 146 53.92 -0.58 3.49
N SER A 147 53.14 -1.16 2.55
CA SER A 147 53.03 -2.61 2.25
C SER A 147 54.37 -3.17 1.68
N PRO A 148 54.50 -4.46 1.26
CA PRO A 148 53.65 -5.66 1.43
C PRO A 148 54.41 -6.90 1.94
N SER A 149 53.71 -7.97 2.36
CA SER A 149 54.19 -9.38 2.27
C SER A 149 53.08 -10.38 2.66
N SER A 150 52.60 -11.16 1.69
CA SER A 150 52.08 -12.54 1.87
C SER A 150 53.26 -13.54 1.74
N PRO A 151 53.20 -14.86 2.09
CA PRO A 151 52.01 -15.73 2.18
C PRO A 151 51.98 -16.90 3.24
N LYS A 152 50.76 -17.44 3.50
CA LYS A 152 50.37 -18.85 3.88
C LYS A 152 50.93 -19.50 5.19
N PRO A 153 50.42 -20.67 5.69
CA PRO A 153 49.15 -21.40 5.46
C PRO A 153 48.44 -21.97 6.75
N SER A 154 47.19 -22.43 6.58
CA SER A 154 46.52 -23.60 7.22
C SER A 154 46.44 -23.79 8.75
N SER A 155 45.22 -23.87 9.31
CA SER A 155 44.59 -25.08 9.92
C SER A 155 43.18 -24.71 10.43
N SER A 156 42.11 -25.42 10.01
CA SER A 156 41.47 -26.60 10.62
C SER A 156 40.33 -26.30 11.62
N GLY A 157 39.08 -26.63 11.25
CA GLY A 157 37.94 -26.78 12.18
C GLY A 157 36.56 -26.52 11.56
N PRO A 158 35.69 -27.55 11.35
CA PRO A 158 34.29 -27.46 10.89
C PRO A 158 33.30 -27.61 12.09
N PRO A 159 31.97 -27.85 11.96
CA PRO A 159 30.97 -27.69 10.87
C PRO A 159 29.67 -26.95 11.34
N ALA A 160 28.72 -26.64 10.43
CA ALA A 160 27.26 -26.77 10.72
C ALA A 160 26.43 -26.45 9.47
N ILE A 161 26.04 -27.51 8.74
CA ILE A 161 25.05 -27.46 7.67
C ILE A 161 23.72 -27.82 8.33
N ASN A 162 22.87 -26.83 8.57
CA ASN A 162 21.51 -27.10 9.03
C ASN A 162 20.58 -27.01 7.81
N LYS A 163 20.43 -28.14 7.13
CA LYS A 163 19.24 -28.41 6.32
C LYS A 163 18.06 -28.56 7.28
N THR A 164 17.05 -27.72 7.15
CA THR A 164 15.72 -28.00 7.70
C THR A 164 14.71 -27.85 6.58
N ALA A 165 14.40 -29.00 5.99
CA ALA A 165 13.26 -29.19 5.12
C ALA A 165 11.99 -29.35 5.97
N LEU A 166 10.86 -29.15 5.28
CA LEU A 166 9.48 -29.55 5.59
C LEU A 166 8.60 -28.56 6.38
N GLY A 167 7.50 -28.19 5.74
CA GLY A 167 6.31 -27.71 6.44
C GLY A 167 5.31 -26.93 5.59
N ILE A 168 4.86 -27.44 4.43
CA ILE A 168 3.66 -26.91 3.76
C ILE A 168 2.45 -27.31 4.61
N GLY A 169 1.97 -26.40 5.44
CA GLY A 169 0.72 -26.51 6.19
C GLY A 169 -0.26 -25.46 5.72
N LEU A 170 -1.06 -25.79 4.71
CA LEU A 170 -2.14 -24.95 4.19
C LEU A 170 -3.30 -24.96 5.20
N GLY A 171 -3.17 -24.20 6.28
CA GLY A 171 -4.21 -24.00 7.28
C GLY A 171 -5.18 -22.90 6.84
N VAL A 172 -6.32 -23.28 6.26
CA VAL A 172 -7.43 -22.37 5.96
C VAL A 172 -8.09 -21.98 7.29
N ALA A 173 -7.55 -20.96 7.95
CA ALA A 173 -8.22 -20.28 9.06
C ALA A 173 -9.26 -19.32 8.48
N ILE A 174 -10.47 -19.82 8.21
CA ILE A 174 -11.64 -18.97 7.93
C ILE A 174 -12.00 -18.28 9.25
N GLY A 175 -11.35 -17.15 9.47
CA GLY A 175 -11.64 -16.25 10.56
C GLY A 175 -13.05 -15.67 10.40
N VAL A 176 -13.72 -15.54 11.54
CA VAL A 176 -15.00 -14.89 11.80
C VAL A 176 -15.29 -13.57 11.02
N PRO A 177 -14.33 -12.70 10.62
CA PRO A 177 -14.64 -11.52 9.79
C PRO A 177 -15.40 -11.81 8.47
N SER A 178 -15.31 -13.02 7.91
CA SER A 178 -16.01 -13.37 6.66
C SER A 178 -17.54 -13.41 6.82
N LEU A 179 -18.05 -13.81 7.99
CA LEU A 179 -19.50 -13.87 8.25
C LEU A 179 -20.12 -12.47 8.37
N ALA A 180 -19.38 -11.50 8.90
CA ALA A 180 -19.86 -10.11 9.01
C ALA A 180 -20.02 -9.47 7.62
N ALA A 181 -19.07 -9.69 6.71
CA ALA A 181 -19.15 -9.20 5.34
C ALA A 181 -20.34 -9.84 4.59
N LEU A 182 -20.54 -11.15 4.72
CA LEU A 182 -21.69 -11.85 4.11
C LEU A 182 -23.03 -11.39 4.69
N ALA A 183 -23.10 -11.08 5.99
CA ALA A 183 -24.31 -10.55 6.62
C ALA A 183 -24.69 -9.16 6.10
N VAL A 184 -23.72 -8.26 5.93
CA VAL A 184 -23.96 -6.91 5.37
C VAL A 184 -24.39 -6.99 3.91
N VAL A 185 -23.73 -7.84 3.10
CA VAL A 185 -24.12 -8.05 1.70
C VAL A 185 -25.53 -8.66 1.60
N GLY A 186 -25.84 -9.67 2.41
CA GLY A 186 -27.16 -10.27 2.49
C GLY A 186 -28.26 -9.29 2.92
N TRP A 187 -27.96 -8.40 3.87
CA TRP A 187 -28.87 -7.35 4.31
C TRP A 187 -29.15 -6.32 3.21
N CYS A 188 -28.12 -5.89 2.48
CA CYS A 188 -28.24 -4.97 1.35
C CYS A 188 -29.09 -5.56 0.21
N PHE A 189 -28.90 -6.85 -0.11
CA PHE A 189 -29.72 -7.54 -1.11
C PHE A 189 -31.18 -7.68 -0.67
N ARG A 190 -31.44 -8.05 0.59
CA ARG A 190 -32.82 -8.10 1.14
C ARG A 190 -33.51 -6.74 1.10
N LYS A 191 -32.81 -5.66 1.44
CA LYS A 191 -33.36 -4.29 1.40
C LYS A 191 -33.73 -3.87 -0.02
N ARG A 192 -32.93 -4.24 -1.03
CA ARG A 192 -33.24 -4.01 -2.45
C ARG A 192 -34.41 -4.86 -2.94
N GLN A 193 -34.48 -6.13 -2.56
CA GLN A 193 -35.59 -7.00 -2.96
C GLN A 193 -36.94 -6.56 -2.37
N LYS A 194 -36.97 -6.03 -1.15
CA LYS A 194 -38.21 -5.46 -0.57
C LYS A 194 -38.76 -4.29 -1.40
N LYS A 195 -37.91 -3.39 -1.90
CA LYS A 195 -38.34 -2.30 -2.79
C LYS A 195 -38.90 -2.81 -4.12
N ALA A 196 -38.23 -3.79 -4.73
CA ALA A 196 -38.72 -4.40 -5.98
C ALA A 196 -40.06 -5.16 -5.79
N ALA A 197 -40.28 -5.77 -4.62
CA ALA A 197 -41.55 -6.43 -4.31
C ALA A 197 -42.70 -5.43 -4.08
N GLU A 198 -42.44 -4.26 -3.50
CA GLU A 198 -43.43 -3.20 -3.33
C GLU A 198 -43.84 -2.56 -4.66
N GLU A 199 -42.89 -2.39 -5.59
CA GLU A 199 -43.19 -1.91 -6.95
C GLU A 199 -44.06 -2.91 -7.72
N ARG A 200 -43.84 -4.23 -7.56
CA ARG A 200 -44.73 -5.26 -8.12
C ARG A 200 -46.14 -5.21 -7.53
N ARG A 201 -46.32 -4.80 -6.28
CA ARG A 201 -47.65 -4.61 -5.67
C ARG A 201 -48.36 -3.37 -6.20
N ARG A 202 -47.61 -2.30 -6.52
CA ARG A 202 -48.16 -1.07 -7.12
C ARG A 202 -48.56 -1.26 -8.58
N ALA A 203 -47.82 -2.08 -9.35
CA ALA A 203 -48.17 -2.40 -10.73
C ALA A 203 -49.53 -3.11 -10.85
N ARG A 204 -49.84 -4.07 -9.95
CA ARG A 204 -51.12 -4.79 -9.97
C ARG A 204 -52.35 -3.94 -9.61
N ARG A 205 -52.17 -2.76 -9.03
CA ARG A 205 -53.28 -1.83 -8.72
C ARG A 205 -53.68 -0.95 -9.90
N ARG A 206 -52.92 -0.97 -11.00
CA ARG A 206 -53.19 -0.14 -12.19
C ARG A 206 -53.95 -0.87 -13.30
N ASP A 207 -54.20 -2.17 -13.16
CA ASP A 207 -54.92 -2.97 -14.16
C ASP A 207 -56.44 -3.11 -13.89
N PHE A 208 -56.97 -2.45 -12.85
CA PHE A 208 -58.42 -2.37 -12.61
C PHE A 208 -58.95 -0.96 -12.93
N VAL A 209 -58.92 -0.61 -14.21
CA VAL A 209 -59.83 0.39 -14.79
C VAL A 209 -60.38 -0.23 -16.06
N ILE A 210 -61.49 -0.95 -15.93
CA ILE A 210 -62.30 -1.40 -17.07
C ILE A 210 -63.21 -0.21 -17.41
N TYR A 211 -63.21 0.18 -18.69
CA TYR A 211 -64.10 1.18 -19.28
C TYR A 211 -65.57 0.77 -19.19
#